data_AF-A0A968M7P3-F1
#
_entry.id   AF-A0A968M7P3-F1
#
_cell.length_a   1.000
_cell.length_b   1.000
_cell.length_c   1.000
_cell.angle_alpha   90.00
_cell.angle_beta   90.00
_cell.angle_gamma   90.00
#
_symmetry.space_group_name_H-M   'P 1'
#
loop_
_entity.id
_entity.type
_entity.pdbx_description
1 polymer ?
#
loop_
_entity_poly.entity_id
_entity_poly.type
_entity_poly.pdbx_seq_one_letter_code
_entity_poly.pdbx_strand_id
1 'polypeptide(L)'
;MQLAQFLADSPKDNSAYVAQKLAHLDIQKHATLPVPLHFRNAPTKLIKDLNYGKNYQYDHDLVSKKSTQNCLPLELKNSNYFPKKDSQN
;
A
#
# COMPACT_ATOMS: atom_id res chain seq x y z
N MET A 1 31.70 -6.14 -15.50
CA MET A 1 31.18 -5.91 -16.86
C MET A 1 29.81 -6.58 -17.10
N GLN A 2 29.59 -7.82 -16.68
CA GLN A 2 28.34 -8.58 -16.95
C GLN A 2 27.03 -7.96 -16.40
N LEU A 3 27.04 -7.37 -15.19
CA LEU A 3 25.85 -6.75 -14.60
C LEU A 3 25.32 -5.56 -15.42
N ALA A 4 26.21 -4.73 -15.96
CA ALA A 4 25.82 -3.56 -16.74
C ALA A 4 25.13 -3.97 -18.06
N GLN A 5 25.62 -5.03 -18.70
CA GLN A 5 25.05 -5.57 -19.92
C GLN A 5 23.67 -6.21 -19.68
N PHE A 6 23.53 -6.97 -18.58
CA PHE A 6 22.24 -7.54 -18.16
C PHE A 6 21.18 -6.45 -17.89
N LEU A 7 21.56 -5.38 -17.19
CA LEU A 7 20.65 -4.26 -16.94
C LEU A 7 20.31 -3.48 -18.21
N ALA A 8 21.23 -3.40 -19.18
CA ALA A 8 21.00 -2.74 -20.47
C ALA A 8 19.96 -3.49 -21.33
N ASP A 9 20.03 -4.82 -21.37
CA ASP A 9 19.10 -5.67 -22.15
C ASP A 9 17.74 -5.88 -21.46
N SER A 10 17.66 -5.66 -20.14
CA SER A 10 16.41 -5.85 -19.38
C SER A 10 15.32 -4.80 -19.74
N PRO A 11 14.03 -5.16 -19.65
CA PRO A 11 12.93 -4.21 -19.83
C PRO A 11 13.01 -3.08 -18.80
N LYS A 12 12.91 -1.84 -19.26
CA LYS A 12 13.01 -0.66 -18.40
C LYS A 12 11.63 -0.29 -17.88
N ASP A 13 11.51 -0.24 -16.55
CA ASP A 13 10.31 0.25 -15.90
C ASP A 13 10.61 1.23 -14.78
N ASN A 14 10.01 2.42 -14.88
CA ASN A 14 10.06 3.47 -13.86
C ASN A 14 8.72 3.62 -13.11
N SER A 15 7.74 2.73 -13.34
CA SER A 15 6.41 2.78 -12.70
C SER A 15 6.50 2.84 -11.17
N ALA A 16 7.33 1.99 -10.56
CA ALA A 16 7.56 1.98 -9.13
C ALA A 16 8.19 3.29 -8.61
N TYR A 17 9.11 3.87 -9.38
CA TYR A 17 9.75 5.15 -9.03
C TYR A 17 8.74 6.30 -9.05
N VAL A 18 7.88 6.34 -10.08
CA VAL A 18 6.80 7.33 -10.17
C VAL A 18 5.78 7.14 -9.05
N ALA A 19 5.38 5.90 -8.76
CA ALA A 19 4.44 5.59 -7.70
C ALA A 19 4.95 6.04 -6.32
N GLN A 20 6.23 5.79 -6.02
CA GLN A 20 6.85 6.25 -4.79
C GLN A 20 6.83 7.78 -4.68
N LYS A 21 7.16 8.49 -5.77
CA LYS A 21 7.11 9.96 -5.80
C LYS A 21 5.71 10.49 -5.52
N LEU A 22 4.69 9.92 -6.16
CA LEU A 22 3.30 10.34 -5.95
C LEU A 22 2.85 10.11 -4.50
N ALA A 23 3.17 8.95 -3.93
CA ALA A 23 2.88 8.66 -2.52
C ALA A 23 3.58 9.67 -1.58
N HIS A 24 4.83 10.02 -1.87
CA HIS A 24 5.58 10.99 -1.07
C HIS A 24 5.01 12.42 -1.17
N LEU A 25 4.54 12.82 -2.36
CA LEU A 25 3.85 14.10 -2.54
C LEU A 25 2.55 14.16 -1.73
N ASP A 26 1.78 13.07 -1.70
CA ASP A 26 0.56 13.04 -0.90
C ASP A 26 0.86 13.06 0.60
N ILE A 27 1.94 12.42 1.06
CA ILE A 27 2.41 12.55 2.46
C ILE A 27 2.76 14.01 2.81
N GLN A 28 3.33 14.78 1.86
CA GLN A 28 3.67 16.19 2.10
C GLN A 28 2.43 17.10 2.07
N LYS A 29 1.43 16.77 1.25
CA LYS A 29 0.19 17.55 1.09
C LYS A 29 -0.82 17.29 2.19
N HIS A 30 -0.95 16.04 2.62
CA HIS A 30 -1.89 15.64 3.64
C HIS A 30 -1.21 15.69 5.02
N ALA A 31 -1.87 16.31 5.99
CA ALA A 31 -1.46 16.24 7.39
C ALA A 31 -1.44 14.77 7.86
N THR A 32 -0.88 14.48 9.03
CA THR A 32 -0.74 13.11 9.55
C THR A 32 -2.09 12.38 9.65
N LEU A 33 -2.45 11.68 8.57
CA LEU A 33 -3.72 10.98 8.49
C LEU A 33 -3.72 9.79 9.43
N PRO A 34 -4.83 9.56 10.16
CA PRO A 34 -4.93 8.43 11.05
C PRO A 34 -4.88 7.11 10.29
N VAL A 35 -4.07 6.16 10.77
CA VAL A 35 -4.09 4.77 10.31
C VAL A 35 -5.49 4.17 10.56
N PRO A 36 -6.08 3.41 9.62
CA PRO A 36 -7.37 2.76 9.81
C PRO A 36 -7.41 1.87 11.06
N LEU A 37 -8.53 1.90 11.80
CA LEU A 37 -8.66 1.24 13.11
C LEU A 37 -8.39 -0.26 13.06
N HIS A 38 -8.79 -0.95 12.00
CA HIS A 38 -8.57 -2.39 11.82
C HIS A 38 -7.11 -2.76 11.59
N PHE A 39 -6.24 -1.82 11.21
CA PHE A 39 -4.79 -2.04 11.09
C PHE A 39 -4.00 -1.65 12.33
N ARG A 40 -4.62 -0.97 13.31
CA ARG A 40 -3.91 -0.53 14.52
C ARG A 40 -3.63 -1.71 15.43
N ASN A 41 -2.45 -1.71 16.03
CA ASN A 41 -2.12 -2.65 17.08
C ASN A 41 -3.02 -2.42 18.32
N ALA A 42 -3.51 -3.51 18.91
CA ALA A 42 -4.35 -3.50 20.10
C ALA A 42 -3.77 -4.39 21.22
N PRO A 43 -2.64 -3.99 21.83
CA PRO A 43 -1.91 -4.82 22.78
C PRO A 43 -2.56 -4.87 24.17
N THR A 44 -3.30 -3.83 24.58
CA THR A 44 -3.96 -3.76 25.90
C THR A 44 -5.47 -3.96 25.79
N LYS A 45 -6.11 -4.40 26.88
CA LYS A 45 -7.57 -4.62 26.95
C LYS A 45 -8.36 -3.34 26.65
N LEU A 46 -7.96 -2.22 27.25
CA LEU A 46 -8.58 -0.91 27.01
C LEU A 46 -8.55 -0.50 25.54
N ILE A 47 -7.46 -0.81 24.82
CA ILE A 47 -7.32 -0.47 23.40
C ILE A 47 -8.21 -1.38 22.52
N LYS A 48 -8.42 -2.64 22.91
CA LYS A 48 -9.38 -3.54 22.25
C LYS A 48 -10.83 -3.06 22.43
N ASP A 49 -11.16 -2.54 23.61
CA ASP A 49 -12.49 -1.99 23.90
C ASP A 49 -12.78 -0.73 23.06
N LEU A 50 -11.74 0.02 22.68
CA LEU A 50 -11.80 1.12 21.71
C LEU A 50 -11.91 0.65 20.25
N ASN A 51 -12.15 -0.65 20.02
CA ASN A 51 -12.29 -1.29 18.70
C ASN A 51 -11.03 -1.26 17.81
N TYR A 52 -9.83 -1.11 18.39
CA TYR A 52 -8.59 -1.18 17.62
C TYR A 52 -8.34 -2.64 17.21
N GLY A 53 -7.93 -2.85 15.96
CA GLY A 53 -7.72 -4.18 15.38
C GLY A 53 -9.02 -4.99 15.19
N LYS A 54 -10.18 -4.41 15.51
CA LYS A 54 -11.48 -5.08 15.32
C LYS A 54 -11.75 -5.25 13.84
N ASN A 55 -12.19 -6.44 13.45
CA ASN A 55 -12.45 -6.84 12.07
C ASN A 55 -11.21 -6.88 11.17
N TYR A 56 -9.98 -6.93 11.70
CA TYR A 56 -8.80 -7.26 10.88
C TYR A 56 -8.99 -8.64 10.25
N GLN A 57 -8.85 -8.74 8.93
CA GLN A 57 -8.96 -10.00 8.22
C GLN A 57 -7.54 -10.41 7.88
N TYR A 58 -7.12 -11.54 8.42
CA TYR A 58 -5.83 -12.09 8.05
C TYR A 58 -5.95 -12.71 6.67
N ASP A 59 -5.27 -12.11 5.69
CA ASP A 59 -5.38 -12.50 4.27
C ASP A 59 -5.16 -14.00 4.07
N HIS A 60 -4.24 -14.61 4.81
CA HIS A 60 -3.90 -16.03 4.67
C HIS A 60 -5.00 -17.00 5.14
N ASP A 61 -5.92 -16.55 6.00
CA ASP A 61 -7.05 -17.37 6.47
C ASP A 61 -8.22 -17.35 5.49
N LEU A 62 -8.23 -16.41 4.53
CA LEU A 62 -9.26 -16.32 3.51
C LEU A 62 -9.00 -17.31 2.37
N VAL A 63 -10.06 -17.94 1.86
CA VAL A 63 -9.99 -18.86 0.71
C VAL A 63 -9.38 -18.18 -0.52
N SER A 64 -9.65 -16.89 -0.71
CA SER A 64 -9.09 -16.06 -1.78
C SER A 64 -7.65 -15.60 -1.54
N LYS A 65 -7.09 -15.83 -0.34
CA LYS A 65 -5.82 -15.25 0.14
C LYS A 65 -5.71 -13.73 0.00
N LYS A 66 -6.85 -13.06 -0.13
CA LYS A 66 -6.95 -11.64 -0.44
C LYS A 66 -8.19 -11.07 0.21
N SER A 67 -7.99 -10.21 1.20
CA SER A 67 -9.07 -9.44 1.81
C SER A 67 -9.41 -8.21 0.97
N THR A 68 -10.65 -7.75 1.10
CA THR A 68 -11.15 -6.51 0.51
C THR A 68 -10.97 -5.32 1.45
N GLN A 69 -10.04 -5.43 2.41
CA GLN A 69 -9.83 -4.41 3.43
C GLN A 69 -9.19 -3.15 2.85
N ASN A 70 -9.63 -2.00 3.36
CA ASN A 70 -9.05 -0.72 2.98
C ASN A 70 -7.74 -0.52 3.73
N CYS A 71 -6.61 -0.60 3.01
CA CYS A 71 -5.27 -0.37 3.56
C CYS A 71 -4.89 1.11 3.62
N LEU A 72 -5.55 1.95 2.82
CA LEU A 72 -5.32 3.39 2.79
C LEU A 72 -6.22 4.12 3.82
N PRO A 73 -5.77 5.27 4.34
CA PRO A 73 -6.62 6.17 5.12
C PRO A 73 -7.89 6.56 4.35
N LEU A 74 -8.95 6.94 5.07
CA LEU A 74 -10.24 7.26 4.47
C LEU A 74 -10.16 8.32 3.36
N GLU A 75 -9.30 9.33 3.54
CA GLU A 75 -9.10 10.43 2.58
C GLU A 75 -8.36 9.98 1.31
N LEU A 76 -7.51 8.96 1.40
CA LEU A 76 -6.71 8.45 0.28
C LEU A 76 -7.24 7.11 -0.25
N LYS A 77 -8.44 6.69 0.14
CA LYS A 77 -9.00 5.37 -0.17
C LYS A 77 -9.11 5.09 -1.68
N ASN A 78 -9.21 6.13 -2.50
CA ASN A 78 -9.32 6.03 -3.96
C ASN A 78 -8.02 6.40 -4.70
N SER A 79 -6.93 6.70 -3.98
CA SER A 79 -5.66 7.07 -4.59
C SER A 79 -5.00 5.84 -5.20
N ASN A 80 -4.75 5.90 -6.51
CA ASN A 80 -3.94 4.91 -7.20
C ASN A 80 -2.61 5.53 -7.61
N TYR A 81 -1.53 5.11 -6.95
CA TYR A 81 -0.18 5.60 -7.23
C TYR A 81 0.52 4.86 -8.35
N PHE A 82 0.06 3.65 -8.68
CA PHE A 82 0.64 2.88 -9.77
C PHE A 82 -0.07 3.24 -11.07
N PRO A 83 0.60 3.98 -11.99
CA PRO A 83 0.04 4.17 -13.32
C PRO A 83 -0.08 2.80 -13.99
N LYS A 84 -1.26 2.48 -14.52
CA LYS A 84 -1.41 1.31 -15.38
C LYS A 84 -0.53 1.56 -16.60
N LYS A 85 0.52 0.77 -16.75
CA LYS A 85 1.30 0.76 -17.97
C LYS A 85 0.48 -0.04 -18.98
N ASP A 86 0.01 0.62 -20.03
CA ASP A 86 -0.43 -0.11 -21.22
C ASP A 86 0.82 -0.74 -21.81
N SER A 87 0.96 -2.05 -21.62
CA SER A 87 2.02 -2.83 -22.24
C SER A 87 1.80 -2.84 -23.76
N GLN A 88 2.31 -1.84 -24.46
CA GLN A 88 2.57 -1.92 -25.89
C GLN A 88 4.08 -1.88 -26.15
N ASN A 89 4.61 -3.07 -26.38
CA ASN A 89 5.59 -3.48 -27.41
C ASN A 89 6.49 -4.59 -26.89
#